data_AF-A0A7K1EAN9-F1
#
_entry.id   AF-A0A7K1EAN9-F1
#
_cell.length_a   1.000
_cell.length_b   1.000
_cell.length_c   1.000
_cell.angle_alpha   90.00
_cell.angle_beta   90.00
_cell.angle_gamma   90.00
#
_symmetry.space_group_name_H-M   'P 1'
#
loop_
_entity.id
_entity.type
_entity.pdbx_description
1 polymer ?
#
loop_
_entity_poly.entity_id
_entity_poly.type
_entity_poly.pdbx_seq_one_letter_code
_entity_poly.pdbx_strand_id
1 'polypeptide(L)' 'MTDTELLPHDGEPNPYRLDGPIRPVRYELTLEPDLEAATFAGEVLISVLVTAPTDTIACNA' A
#
# COMPACT_ATOMS: atom_id res chain seq x y z
N MET A 1 5.20 19.99 -28.06
CA MET A 1 4.60 19.59 -26.77
C MET A 1 4.69 18.08 -26.77
N THR A 2 5.89 17.59 -26.45
CA THR A 2 6.26 16.19 -26.68
C THR A 2 5.59 15.35 -25.61
N ASP A 3 4.66 14.49 -26.04
CA ASP A 3 4.27 13.32 -25.28
C ASP A 3 5.54 12.61 -24.82
N THR A 4 5.79 12.65 -23.51
CA THR A 4 6.78 11.79 -22.88
C THR A 4 6.27 10.37 -23.06
N GLU A 5 6.66 9.73 -24.16
CA GLU A 5 6.52 8.29 -24.28
C GLU A 5 7.25 7.68 -23.08
N LEU A 6 6.47 7.12 -22.15
CA LEU A 6 6.99 6.31 -21.07
C LEU A 6 7.68 5.12 -21.72
N LEU A 7 9.01 5.20 -21.86
CA LEU A 7 9.82 4.07 -22.25
C LEU A 7 9.45 2.90 -21.32
N PRO A 8 9.21 1.69 -21.85
CA PRO A 8 9.01 0.53 -21.00
C PRO A 8 10.23 0.42 -20.07
N HIS A 9 9.98 0.41 -18.76
CA HIS A 9 11.02 0.10 -17.80
C HIS A 9 11.36 -1.39 -17.97
N ASP A 10 12.50 -1.66 -18.59
CA ASP A 10 13.07 -2.99 -18.76
C ASP A 10 13.32 -3.64 -17.40
N GLY A 11 12.35 -4.39 -16.87
CA GLY A 11 12.52 -5.45 -15.87
C GLY A 11 13.18 -5.11 -14.52
N GLU A 12 13.69 -3.89 -14.32
CA GLU A 12 14.29 -3.46 -13.06
C GLU A 12 13.18 -3.15 -12.04
N PRO A 13 13.24 -3.74 -10.85
CA PRO A 13 12.25 -3.51 -9.81
C PRO A 13 12.27 -2.02 -9.42
N ASN A 14 11.09 -1.38 -9.51
CA ASN A 14 10.95 0.02 -9.15
C ASN A 14 11.05 0.15 -7.61
N PRO A 15 12.04 0.86 -7.07
CA PRO A 15 12.27 0.93 -5.62
C PRO A 15 11.14 1.66 -4.87
N TYR A 16 10.25 2.35 -5.58
CA TYR A 16 9.09 3.06 -5.03
C TYR A 16 7.78 2.27 -5.20
N ARG A 17 7.84 0.99 -5.59
CA ARG A 17 6.68 0.11 -5.69
C ARG A 17 6.76 -0.97 -4.62
N LEU A 18 5.63 -1.20 -3.95
CA LEU A 18 5.43 -2.38 -3.14
C LEU A 18 5.15 -3.55 -4.10
N ASP A 19 6.23 -4.08 -4.67
CA ASP A 19 6.19 -5.35 -5.39
C ASP A 19 6.28 -6.52 -4.40
N GLY A 20 5.58 -7.61 -4.72
CA GLY A 20 5.59 -8.80 -3.89
C GLY A 20 4.33 -9.65 -4.06
N PRO A 21 4.26 -10.80 -3.37
CA PRO A 21 3.16 -11.76 -3.51
C PRO A 21 1.90 -11.37 -2.74
N ILE A 22 1.85 -10.18 -2.13
CA ILE A 22 0.78 -9.79 -1.22
C ILE A 22 -0.17 -8.85 -1.94
N ARG A 23 -1.47 -9.12 -1.88
CA ARG A 23 -2.52 -8.24 -2.39
C ARG A 23 -3.59 -8.03 -1.31
N PRO A 24 -3.91 -6.78 -0.92
CA PRO A 24 -5.02 -6.54 -0.03
C PRO A 24 -6.34 -6.84 -0.75
N VAL A 25 -7.28 -7.46 -0.05
CA VAL A 25 -8.61 -7.82 -0.58
C VAL A 25 -9.75 -7.12 0.15
N ARG A 26 -9.53 -6.70 1.41
CA ARG A 26 -10.52 -5.96 2.20
C ARG A 26 -9.82 -5.18 3.31
N TYR A 27 -10.32 -3.96 3.54
CA TYR A 27 -9.94 -3.11 4.66
C TYR A 27 -11.15 -2.92 5.57
N GLU A 28 -10.92 -3.11 6.86
CA GLU A 28 -11.84 -2.66 7.90
C GLU A 28 -11.12 -1.57 8.67
N LEU A 29 -11.66 -0.35 8.60
CA LEU A 29 -11.02 0.85 9.11
C LEU A 29 -11.99 1.56 10.05
N THR A 30 -11.55 1.81 11.27
CA THR A 30 -12.26 2.63 12.24
C THR A 30 -11.38 3.81 12.62
N LEU A 31 -11.94 5.01 12.56
CA LEU A 31 -11.30 6.25 12.97
C LEU A 31 -12.15 6.91 14.05
N GLU A 32 -11.48 7.36 15.11
CA GLU A 32 -12.05 8.10 16.24
C GLU A 32 -11.45 9.51 16.23
N PRO A 33 -12.15 10.49 15.61
CA PRO A 33 -11.66 11.86 15.54
C PRO A 33 -11.90 12.62 16.85
N ASP A 34 -10.89 13.35 17.29
CA ASP A 34 -10.99 14.40 18.31
C ASP A 34 -10.94 15.77 17.60
N LEU A 35 -12.10 16.41 17.51
CA LEU A 35 -12.25 17.67 16.79
C LEU A 35 -11.71 18.88 17.57
N GLU A 36 -11.65 18.80 18.90
CA GLU A 36 -11.12 19.89 19.73
C GLU A 36 -9.59 19.90 19.69
N ALA A 37 -8.97 18.73 19.77
CA ALA A 37 -7.52 18.58 19.69
C ALA A 37 -6.98 18.56 18.25
N ALA A 38 -7.86 18.47 17.24
CA ALA A 38 -7.51 18.28 15.83
C ALA A 38 -6.61 17.04 15.60
N THR A 39 -6.96 15.93 16.27
CA THR A 39 -6.26 14.64 16.13
C THR A 39 -7.25 13.52 15.83
N PHE A 40 -6.75 12.33 15.52
CA PHE A 40 -7.56 11.13 15.45
C PHE A 40 -6.77 9.92 15.94
N ALA A 41 -7.48 8.97 16.52
CA ALA A 41 -7.01 7.61 16.74
C ALA A 41 -7.73 6.67 15.76
N GLY A 42 -7.25 5.44 15.63
CA GLY A 42 -7.93 4.46 14.80
C GLY A 42 -7.24 3.12 14.73
N GLU A 43 -7.96 2.16 14.17
CA GLU A 43 -7.49 0.80 13.94
C GLU A 43 -7.82 0.40 12.49
N VAL A 44 -6.92 -0.38 11.90
CA VAL A 44 -7.12 -0.96 10.58
C VAL A 44 -6.84 -2.46 10.61
N LEU A 45 -7.79 -3.25 10.13
CA LEU A 45 -7.61 -4.66 9.83
C LEU A 45 -7.54 -4.85 8.31
N ILE A 46 -6.44 -5.41 7.82
CA ILE A 46 -6.20 -5.63 6.40
C ILE A 46 -6.25 -7.13 6.11
N SER A 47 -7.26 -7.57 5.37
CA SER A 47 -7.28 -8.92 4.83
C SER A 47 -6.43 -8.96 3.56
N VAL A 48 -5.47 -9.88 3.51
CA VAL A 48 -4.54 -10.02 2.38
C VAL A 48 -4.59 -11.41 1.77
N LEU A 49 -4.41 -11.47 0.45
CA LEU A 49 -4.10 -12.68 -0.28
C LEU A 49 -2.59 -12.76 -0.48
N VAL A 50 -2.00 -13.91 -0.14
CA VAL A 50 -0.57 -14.19 -0.32
C VAL A 50 -0.42 -15.24 -1.43
N THR A 51 0.19 -14.87 -2.56
CA THR A 51 0.28 -15.71 -3.76
C THR A 51 1.58 -16.51 -3.87
N ALA A 52 2.58 -16.22 -3.04
CA ALA A 52 3.81 -16.97 -2.90
C ALA A 52 4.35 -16.85 -1.46
N PRO A 53 5.10 -17.84 -0.95
CA PRO A 53 5.68 -17.80 0.39
C PRO A 53 6.55 -16.55 0.62
N THR A 54 6.39 -15.92 1.78
CA THR A 54 7.17 -14.76 2.20
C THR A 54 7.23 -14.70 3.72
N ASP A 55 8.35 -14.20 4.24
CA ASP A 55 8.57 -13.99 5.68
C ASP A 55 8.29 -12.54 6.10
N THR A 56 8.04 -11.66 5.14
CA THR A 56 7.83 -10.23 5.38
C THR A 56 6.60 -9.69 4.65
N ILE A 57 5.97 -8.71 5.29
CA ILE A 57 4.86 -7.92 4.74
C ILE A 57 5.26 -6.44 4.89
N ALA A 58 5.28 -5.70 3.79
CA ALA A 58 5.52 -4.26 3.79
C ALA A 58 4.24 -3.52 3.38
N CYS A 59 3.99 -2.38 4.03
CA CYS A 59 2.91 -1.45 3.70
C CYS A 59 3.42 -0.01 3.85
N ASN A 60 2.71 0.93 3.22
CA ASN A 60 2.95 2.34 3.46
C ASN A 60 2.36 2.73 4.82
N ALA A 61 3.07 3.58 5.56
CA ALA A 61 2.66 4.18 6.81
C ALA A 61 2.98 5.67 6.79
#